data_AF-A0A9D7QXA1-F1
#
_entry.id   AF-A0A9D7QXA1-F1
#
_cell.length_a   1.000
_cell.length_b   1.000
_cell.length_c   1.000
_cell.angle_alpha   90.00
_cell.angle_beta   90.00
_cell.angle_gamma   90.00
#
_symmetry.space_group_name_H-M   'P 1'
#
loop_
_entity.id
_entity.type
_entity.pdbx_description
1 polymer ?
#
loop_
_entity_poly.entity_id
_entity_poly.type
_entity_poly.pdbx_seq_one_letter_code
_entity_poly.pdbx_strand_id
1 'polypeptide(L)'
;MIIRGEGVSANGAVLGESIAADLGVDVGDTIVIYAANAESTQPILFTVRVGGVLRSGMATYDNTVVVMPLHIIRQKLRLPDDVASSILITCTDKTRARGVASRVRDVLGPRAYVLTYLDTFQAISAWIELQKEPIPIVLGLISIVAVFTVISTLLIAVVEKTRSIAILMTIGMTPVRIMMIFLVRSITIGAMGSALGALVALAFVWIQSTWHLIRLDGAIYYVSELPVSFSPPPSSSSGHQHRTMHHCCDRADDHGSTDTSGKRSKILMKSLYDDYDVYDDYDVKTVITS
;
A
#
# COMPACT_ATOMS: atom_id res chain seq x y z
N MET A 1 3.60 -13.66 -7.82
CA MET A 1 3.39 -15.12 -7.67
C MET A 1 4.09 -15.83 -8.82
N ILE A 2 4.81 -16.93 -8.58
CA ILE A 2 5.40 -17.72 -9.66
C ILE A 2 4.27 -18.55 -10.29
N ILE A 3 4.06 -18.38 -11.59
CA ILE A 3 2.95 -19.04 -12.32
C ILE A 3 3.42 -20.32 -13.03
N ARG A 4 4.71 -20.42 -13.39
CA ARG A 4 5.31 -21.57 -14.07
C ARG A 4 6.76 -21.77 -13.62
N GLY A 5 7.20 -23.02 -13.44
CA GLY A 5 8.59 -23.40 -13.15
C GLY A 5 9.00 -23.47 -11.67
N GLU A 6 10.26 -23.84 -11.43
CA GLU A 6 10.89 -24.01 -10.09
C GLU A 6 11.55 -22.71 -9.63
N GLY A 7 10.77 -21.65 -9.43
CA GLY A 7 11.18 -20.38 -8.81
C GLY A 7 12.62 -19.92 -9.07
N VAL A 8 13.22 -19.28 -8.06
CA VAL A 8 14.63 -18.84 -8.14
C VAL A 8 15.52 -20.05 -7.80
N SER A 9 15.83 -20.86 -8.83
CA SER A 9 16.78 -21.97 -8.71
C SER A 9 18.23 -21.48 -8.66
N ALA A 10 19.13 -22.28 -8.07
CA ALA A 10 20.54 -21.91 -7.83
C ALA A 10 21.31 -21.44 -9.07
N ASN A 11 20.88 -21.81 -10.28
CA ASN A 11 21.50 -21.45 -11.56
C ASN A 11 20.51 -20.82 -12.58
N GLY A 12 19.29 -20.45 -12.15
CA GLY A 12 18.22 -20.01 -13.06
C GLY A 12 17.78 -18.56 -12.81
N ALA A 13 17.30 -17.90 -13.86
CA ALA A 13 16.59 -16.63 -13.76
C ALA A 13 15.08 -16.83 -13.83
N VAL A 14 14.34 -15.99 -13.13
CA VAL A 14 12.89 -15.88 -13.20
C VAL A 14 12.55 -14.62 -13.98
N LEU A 15 11.74 -14.78 -15.02
CA LEU A 15 11.29 -13.70 -15.91
C LEU A 15 9.86 -13.29 -15.55
N GLY A 16 9.52 -12.02 -15.76
CA GLY A 16 8.11 -11.61 -15.76
C GLY A 16 7.34 -12.21 -16.93
N GLU A 17 6.04 -12.44 -16.76
CA GLU A 17 5.14 -13.04 -17.77
C GLU A 17 5.17 -12.28 -19.10
N SER A 18 5.17 -10.94 -19.05
CA SER A 18 5.23 -10.09 -20.24
C SER A 18 6.55 -10.23 -21.00
N ILE A 19 7.69 -10.21 -20.30
CA ILE A 19 9.02 -10.41 -20.92
C ILE A 19 9.09 -11.79 -21.59
N ALA A 20 8.64 -12.84 -20.90
CA ALA A 20 8.68 -14.20 -21.44
C ALA A 20 7.81 -14.34 -22.70
N ALA A 21 6.63 -13.72 -22.71
CA ALA A 21 5.73 -13.70 -23.86
C ALA A 21 6.32 -12.92 -25.04
N ASP A 22 6.91 -11.75 -24.81
CA ASP A 22 7.49 -10.92 -25.86
C ASP A 22 8.73 -11.57 -26.51
N LEU A 23 9.53 -12.29 -25.72
CA LEU A 23 10.69 -13.05 -26.19
C LEU A 23 10.31 -14.42 -26.77
N GLY A 24 9.08 -14.90 -26.54
CA GLY A 24 8.63 -16.22 -26.96
C GLY A 24 9.38 -17.38 -26.30
N VAL A 25 9.84 -17.19 -25.06
CA VAL A 25 10.63 -18.19 -24.31
C VAL A 25 9.80 -18.84 -23.21
N ASP A 26 10.05 -20.13 -22.95
CA ASP A 26 9.40 -20.88 -21.87
C ASP A 26 10.41 -21.42 -20.85
N VAL A 27 9.91 -22.01 -19.77
CA VAL A 27 10.75 -22.59 -18.70
C VAL A 27 11.67 -23.66 -19.28
N GLY A 28 12.97 -23.49 -19.07
CA GLY A 28 14.02 -24.38 -19.58
C GLY A 28 14.85 -23.77 -20.70
N ASP A 29 14.36 -22.72 -21.37
CA ASP A 29 15.08 -22.02 -22.43
C ASP A 29 16.26 -21.20 -21.90
N THR A 30 17.14 -20.78 -22.80
CA THR A 30 18.31 -19.94 -22.47
C THR A 30 18.14 -18.56 -23.09
N ILE A 31 18.27 -17.52 -22.27
CA ILE A 31 18.23 -16.13 -22.70
C ILE A 31 19.62 -15.49 -22.61
N VAL A 32 19.87 -14.50 -23.45
CA VAL A 32 21.08 -13.66 -23.40
C VAL A 32 20.71 -12.34 -22.74
N ILE A 33 21.39 -12.01 -21.64
CA ILE A 33 21.22 -10.75 -20.94
C ILE A 33 22.37 -9.81 -21.34
N TYR A 34 22.00 -8.61 -21.76
CA TYR A 34 22.90 -7.49 -21.97
C TYR A 34 22.90 -6.61 -20.74
N ALA A 35 23.99 -6.61 -19.97
CA ALA A 35 24.15 -5.75 -18.81
C ALA A 35 25.18 -4.67 -19.08
N ALA A 36 24.79 -3.40 -18.89
CA ALA A 36 25.72 -2.29 -18.89
C ALA A 36 26.41 -2.19 -17.52
N ASN A 37 27.73 -1.98 -17.51
CA ASN A 37 28.49 -1.71 -16.29
C ASN A 37 28.79 -0.21 -16.22
N ALA A 38 28.55 0.43 -15.08
CA ALA A 38 28.84 1.85 -14.89
C ALA A 38 30.33 2.19 -15.02
N GLU A 39 31.22 1.23 -14.75
CA GLU A 39 32.68 1.43 -14.79
C GLU A 39 33.31 1.07 -16.15
N SER A 40 32.58 0.41 -17.05
CA SER A 40 33.11 -0.02 -18.35
C SER A 40 32.12 0.22 -19.48
N THR A 41 32.56 0.89 -20.54
CA THR A 41 31.75 1.18 -21.74
C THR A 41 31.37 -0.07 -22.53
N GLN A 42 31.98 -1.23 -22.24
CA GLN A 42 31.65 -2.50 -22.89
C GLN A 42 30.57 -3.24 -22.09
N PRO A 43 29.41 -3.56 -22.70
CA PRO A 43 28.39 -4.35 -22.02
C PRO A 43 28.87 -5.77 -21.78
N ILE A 44 28.50 -6.32 -20.63
CA ILE A 44 28.75 -7.72 -20.28
C ILE A 44 27.57 -8.52 -20.81
N LEU A 45 27.86 -9.45 -21.73
CA LEU A 45 26.88 -10.43 -22.20
C LEU A 45 27.04 -11.72 -21.41
N PHE A 46 25.94 -12.25 -20.92
CA PHE A 46 25.92 -13.59 -20.33
C PHE A 46 24.61 -14.32 -20.60
N THR A 47 24.71 -15.64 -20.70
CA THR A 47 23.55 -16.51 -20.85
C THR A 47 23.06 -17.00 -19.50
N VAL A 48 21.74 -17.07 -19.36
CA VAL A 48 21.07 -17.63 -18.18
C VAL A 48 19.91 -18.51 -18.63
N ARG A 49 19.68 -19.61 -17.91
CA ARG A 49 18.54 -20.50 -18.12
C ARG A 49 17.31 -19.95 -17.41
N VAL A 50 16.16 -20.00 -18.09
CA VAL A 50 14.85 -19.64 -17.51
C VAL A 50 14.41 -20.75 -16.55
N GLY A 51 14.45 -20.45 -15.25
CA GLY A 51 14.01 -21.35 -14.18
C GLY A 51 12.53 -21.24 -13.84
N GLY A 52 11.91 -20.09 -14.14
CA GLY A 52 10.48 -19.86 -13.92
C GLY A 52 9.97 -18.55 -14.49
N VAL A 53 8.65 -18.42 -14.47
CA VAL A 53 7.92 -17.22 -14.89
C VAL A 53 7.10 -16.67 -13.71
N LEU A 54 7.31 -15.40 -13.41
CA LEU A 54 6.65 -14.61 -12.38
C LEU A 54 5.52 -13.79 -12.99
N ARG A 55 4.39 -13.73 -12.28
CA ARG A 55 3.34 -12.73 -12.50
C ARG A 55 3.14 -11.93 -11.22
N SER A 56 3.43 -10.64 -11.27
CA SER A 56 3.20 -9.71 -10.16
C SER A 56 1.79 -9.12 -10.16
N GLY A 57 1.09 -9.18 -11.30
CA GLY A 57 -0.20 -8.52 -11.52
C GLY A 57 -0.08 -7.06 -11.98
N MET A 58 1.14 -6.51 -11.97
CA MET A 58 1.47 -5.21 -12.56
C MET A 58 2.21 -5.44 -13.87
N ALA A 59 1.58 -5.11 -15.00
CA ALA A 59 2.19 -5.27 -16.32
C ALA A 59 3.53 -4.53 -16.44
N THR A 60 3.65 -3.34 -15.86
CA THR A 60 4.90 -2.56 -15.84
C THR A 60 6.04 -3.30 -15.15
N TYR A 61 5.76 -3.97 -14.03
CA TYR A 61 6.76 -4.72 -13.27
C TYR A 61 7.12 -6.04 -13.97
N ASP A 62 6.12 -6.72 -14.53
CA ASP A 62 6.32 -7.96 -15.30
C ASP A 62 7.05 -7.72 -16.63
N ASN A 63 7.14 -6.47 -17.11
CA ASN A 63 7.87 -6.10 -18.32
C ASN A 63 9.31 -5.57 -18.08
N THR A 64 9.71 -5.32 -16.84
CA THR A 64 11.04 -4.72 -16.55
C THR A 64 11.92 -5.54 -15.62
N VAL A 65 11.38 -6.56 -14.95
CA VAL A 65 12.11 -7.24 -13.88
C VAL A 65 12.55 -8.64 -14.27
N VAL A 66 13.84 -8.92 -14.10
CA VAL A 66 14.44 -10.25 -14.15
C VAL A 66 15.05 -10.56 -12.79
N VAL A 67 14.61 -11.63 -12.15
CA VAL A 67 15.07 -12.00 -10.80
C VAL A 67 16.01 -13.20 -10.90
N MET A 68 17.19 -13.11 -10.30
CA MET A 68 18.12 -14.23 -10.22
C MET A 68 18.89 -14.19 -8.89
N PRO A 69 19.49 -15.32 -8.46
CA PRO A 69 20.27 -15.34 -7.23
C PRO A 69 21.45 -14.35 -7.25
N LEU A 70 21.70 -13.70 -6.12
CA LEU A 70 22.75 -12.69 -5.97
C LEU A 70 24.15 -13.21 -6.35
N HIS A 71 24.46 -14.47 -6.03
CA HIS A 71 25.76 -15.06 -6.36
C HIS A 71 26.00 -15.17 -7.87
N ILE A 72 24.95 -15.43 -8.68
CA ILE A 72 25.06 -15.45 -10.15
C ILE A 72 25.34 -14.06 -10.67
N ILE A 73 24.59 -13.05 -10.19
CA ILE A 73 24.77 -11.65 -10.59
C ILE A 73 26.22 -11.23 -10.32
N ARG A 74 26.72 -11.48 -9.11
CA ARG A 74 28.09 -11.14 -8.72
C ARG A 74 29.12 -11.83 -9.61
N GLN A 75 28.97 -13.14 -9.84
CA GLN A 75 29.89 -13.90 -10.67
C GLN A 75 29.89 -13.43 -12.14
N LYS A 76 28.71 -13.19 -12.71
CA LYS A 76 28.54 -12.82 -14.13
C LYS A 76 28.94 -11.38 -14.40
N LEU A 77 28.57 -10.44 -13.52
CA LEU A 77 28.95 -9.03 -13.64
C LEU A 77 30.33 -8.71 -13.04
N ARG A 78 31.01 -9.70 -12.45
CA ARG A 78 32.33 -9.54 -11.79
C ARG A 78 32.30 -8.46 -10.69
N LEU A 79 31.20 -8.42 -9.93
CA LEU A 79 31.05 -7.48 -8.82
C LEU A 79 31.84 -7.98 -7.60
N PRO A 80 32.47 -7.06 -6.83
CA PRO A 80 33.07 -7.40 -5.54
C PRO A 80 32.03 -7.94 -4.54
N ASP A 81 32.46 -8.82 -3.62
CA ASP A 81 31.58 -9.45 -2.63
C ASP A 81 30.98 -8.47 -1.61
N ASP A 82 31.61 -7.32 -1.43
CA ASP A 82 31.24 -6.25 -0.49
C ASP A 82 30.36 -5.16 -1.11
N VAL A 83 30.04 -5.26 -2.41
CA VAL A 83 29.24 -4.25 -3.12
C VAL A 83 27.83 -4.77 -3.37
N ALA A 84 26.85 -3.90 -3.07
CA ALA A 84 25.45 -4.07 -3.44
C ALA A 84 24.88 -2.71 -3.88
N SER A 85 24.13 -2.69 -4.98
CA SER A 85 23.54 -1.45 -5.50
C SER A 85 22.41 -0.92 -4.61
N SER A 86 21.63 -1.81 -4.02
CA SER A 86 20.51 -1.48 -3.14
C SER A 86 20.26 -2.59 -2.11
N ILE A 87 19.74 -2.19 -0.96
CA ILE A 87 19.33 -3.09 0.13
C ILE A 87 17.86 -2.82 0.39
N LEU A 88 17.03 -3.86 0.29
CA LEU A 88 15.61 -3.75 0.57
C LEU A 88 15.33 -4.18 2.01
N ILE A 89 14.81 -3.26 2.80
CA ILE A 89 14.41 -3.53 4.18
C ILE A 89 12.89 -3.66 4.19
N THR A 90 12.40 -4.86 4.50
CA THR A 90 10.97 -5.11 4.60
C THR A 90 10.50 -4.80 6.02
N CYS A 91 9.50 -3.93 6.15
CA CYS A 91 8.87 -3.62 7.44
C CYS A 91 7.56 -4.40 7.57
N THR A 92 7.37 -5.10 8.69
CA THR A 92 6.11 -5.79 9.01
C THR A 92 4.93 -4.81 9.12
N ASP A 93 5.19 -3.59 9.61
CA ASP A 93 4.19 -2.53 9.78
C ASP A 93 4.46 -1.35 8.82
N LYS A 94 3.50 -1.07 7.94
CA LYS A 94 3.55 0.03 6.96
C LYS A 94 3.66 1.41 7.62
N THR A 95 3.09 1.58 8.81
CA THR A 95 3.09 2.88 9.51
C THR A 95 4.46 3.25 10.06
N ARG A 96 5.31 2.24 10.34
CA ARG A 96 6.65 2.42 10.89
C ARG A 96 7.71 2.72 9.84
N ALA A 97 7.39 2.58 8.55
CA ALA A 97 8.35 2.72 7.46
C ALA A 97 9.09 4.07 7.47
N ARG A 98 8.41 5.19 7.73
CA ARG A 98 9.05 6.51 7.84
C ARG A 98 10.02 6.60 9.02
N GLY A 99 9.64 6.06 10.18
CA GLY A 99 10.48 6.08 11.39
C GLY A 99 11.70 5.17 11.27
N VAL A 100 11.56 4.02 10.60
CA VAL A 100 12.70 3.15 10.26
C VAL A 100 13.61 3.84 9.25
N ALA A 101 13.07 4.44 8.19
CA ALA A 101 13.85 5.15 7.18
C ALA A 101 14.64 6.34 7.76
N SER A 102 14.12 7.03 8.79
CA SER A 102 14.87 8.07 9.52
C SER A 102 16.07 7.48 10.25
N ARG A 103 15.85 6.43 11.05
CA ARG A 103 16.92 5.77 11.83
C ARG A 103 18.01 5.18 10.94
N VAL A 104 17.62 4.58 9.82
CA VAL A 104 18.57 4.05 8.83
C VAL A 104 19.40 5.20 8.22
N ARG A 105 18.78 6.35 7.93
CA ARG A 105 19.51 7.55 7.49
C ARG A 105 20.52 8.04 8.53
N ASP A 106 20.13 8.05 9.79
CA ASP A 106 21.00 8.53 10.89
C ASP A 106 22.23 7.62 11.06
N VAL A 107 22.07 6.31 10.85
CA VAL A 107 23.17 5.32 10.96
C VAL A 107 24.09 5.35 9.73
N LEU A 108 23.55 5.43 8.51
CA LEU A 108 24.36 5.40 7.29
C LEU A 108 24.96 6.78 6.91
N GLY A 109 24.43 7.86 7.49
CA GLY A 109 24.88 9.22 7.21
C GLY A 109 24.50 9.74 5.81
N PRO A 110 25.01 10.92 5.41
CA PRO A 110 24.58 11.64 4.21
C PRO A 110 25.00 11.00 2.87
N ARG A 111 25.77 9.90 2.92
CA ARG A 111 26.26 9.20 1.73
C ARG A 111 25.30 8.14 1.19
N ALA A 112 24.30 7.74 1.98
CA ALA A 112 23.31 6.75 1.57
C ALA A 112 21.97 7.42 1.24
N TYR A 113 21.42 7.07 0.07
CA TYR A 113 20.10 7.53 -0.33
C TYR A 113 19.04 6.54 0.15
N VAL A 114 18.31 6.89 1.20
CA VAL A 114 17.24 6.05 1.76
C VAL A 114 15.92 6.43 1.13
N LEU A 115 15.40 5.56 0.26
CA LEU A 115 14.10 5.67 -0.39
C LEU A 115 13.08 4.80 0.34
N THR A 116 11.92 5.39 0.65
CA THR A 116 10.75 4.65 1.16
C THR A 116 9.81 4.35 -0.02
N TYR A 117 8.98 3.32 0.10
CA TYR A 117 7.89 3.07 -0.87
C TYR A 117 7.02 4.32 -1.13
N LEU A 118 6.77 5.14 -0.10
CA LEU A 118 6.04 6.40 -0.23
C LEU A 118 6.76 7.43 -1.11
N ASP A 119 8.09 7.44 -1.10
CA ASP A 119 8.90 8.36 -1.90
C ASP A 119 8.92 7.88 -3.37
N THR A 120 9.03 6.56 -3.59
CA THR A 120 8.99 5.96 -4.93
C THR A 120 7.64 6.16 -5.63
N PHE A 121 6.53 6.11 -4.86
CA PHE A 121 5.17 6.24 -5.39
C PHE A 121 4.48 7.54 -4.94
N GLN A 122 5.26 8.61 -4.72
CA GLN A 122 4.75 9.87 -4.18
C GLN A 122 3.58 10.43 -5.00
N ALA A 123 3.69 10.43 -6.34
CA ALA A 123 2.65 10.93 -7.23
C ALA A 123 1.31 10.17 -7.08
N ILE A 124 1.37 8.84 -6.96
CA ILE A 124 0.17 8.01 -6.79
C ILE A 124 -0.43 8.23 -5.39
N SER A 125 0.42 8.28 -4.36
CA SER A 125 -0.05 8.51 -2.99
C SER A 125 -0.71 9.87 -2.81
N ALA A 126 -0.13 10.93 -3.38
CA ALA A 126 -0.69 12.28 -3.35
C ALA A 126 -2.02 12.36 -4.10
N TRP A 127 -2.14 11.66 -5.24
CA TRP A 127 -3.39 11.59 -5.99
C TRP A 127 -4.50 10.84 -5.21
N ILE A 128 -4.16 9.73 -4.54
CA ILE A 128 -5.11 9.00 -3.67
C ILE A 128 -5.57 9.87 -2.50
N GLU A 129 -4.67 10.62 -1.87
CA GLU A 129 -5.02 11.54 -0.78
C GLU A 129 -5.95 12.65 -1.27
N LEU A 130 -5.65 13.25 -2.44
CA LEU A 130 -6.49 14.28 -3.04
C LEU A 130 -7.93 13.80 -3.35
N GLN A 131 -8.10 12.52 -3.68
CA GLN A 131 -9.42 11.95 -3.95
C GLN A 131 -10.23 11.61 -2.70
N LYS A 132 -9.60 11.45 -1.54
CA LYS A 132 -10.32 11.12 -0.29
C LYS A 132 -11.09 12.31 0.28
N GLU A 133 -10.55 13.51 0.15
CA GLU A 133 -11.14 14.76 0.65
C GLU A 133 -12.56 15.08 0.12
N PRO A 134 -12.90 14.91 -1.18
CA PRO A 134 -14.25 15.22 -1.67
C PRO A 134 -15.33 14.20 -1.29
N ILE A 135 -14.98 12.96 -0.94
CA ILE A 135 -15.94 11.89 -0.62
C ILE A 135 -16.91 12.29 0.51
N PRO A 136 -16.47 12.74 1.70
CA PRO A 136 -17.39 13.12 2.78
C PRO A 136 -18.32 14.29 2.40
N ILE A 137 -17.89 15.20 1.52
CA ILE A 137 -18.71 16.33 1.05
C ILE A 137 -19.89 15.81 0.22
N VAL A 138 -19.61 14.94 -0.75
CA VAL A 138 -20.65 14.35 -1.62
C VAL A 138 -21.57 13.45 -0.80
N LEU A 139 -21.03 12.63 0.09
CA LEU A 139 -21.83 11.77 0.98
C LEU A 139 -22.74 12.60 1.89
N GLY A 140 -22.24 13.73 2.40
CA GLY A 140 -23.01 14.69 3.19
C GLY A 140 -24.15 15.32 2.38
N LEU A 141 -23.89 15.76 1.14
CA LEU A 141 -24.92 16.35 0.28
C LEU A 141 -26.06 15.36 -0.03
N ILE A 142 -25.72 14.13 -0.39
CA ILE A 142 -26.72 13.07 -0.66
C ILE A 142 -27.49 12.72 0.62
N SER A 143 -26.82 12.68 1.78
CA SER A 143 -27.46 12.46 3.07
C SER A 143 -28.51 13.54 3.39
N ILE A 144 -28.18 14.82 3.15
CA ILE A 144 -29.13 15.93 3.34
C ILE A 144 -30.37 15.75 2.46
N VAL A 145 -30.18 15.46 1.17
CA VAL A 145 -31.29 15.19 0.23
C VAL A 145 -32.13 14.00 0.70
N ALA A 146 -31.51 12.94 1.21
CA ALA A 146 -32.21 11.78 1.73
C ALA A 146 -33.07 12.12 2.96
N VAL A 147 -32.53 12.92 3.90
CA VAL A 147 -33.28 13.36 5.10
C VAL A 147 -34.48 14.20 4.71
N PHE A 148 -34.33 15.18 3.82
CA PHE A 148 -35.45 15.98 3.31
C PHE A 148 -36.51 15.11 2.63
N THR A 149 -36.08 14.12 1.87
CA THR A 149 -36.98 13.16 1.22
C THR A 149 -37.81 12.40 2.26
N VAL A 150 -37.17 11.83 3.29
CA VAL A 150 -37.84 11.09 4.36
C VAL A 150 -38.84 11.98 5.11
N ILE A 151 -38.46 13.21 5.44
CA ILE A 151 -39.35 14.18 6.11
C ILE A 151 -40.57 14.47 5.25
N SER A 152 -40.38 14.73 3.95
CA SER A 152 -41.47 15.05 3.03
C SER A 152 -42.46 13.89 2.90
N THR A 153 -41.96 12.65 2.77
CA THR A 153 -42.80 11.45 2.73
C THR A 153 -43.54 11.23 4.06
N LEU A 154 -42.88 11.45 5.19
CA LEU A 154 -43.52 11.34 6.51
C LEU A 154 -44.65 12.36 6.68
N LEU A 155 -44.43 13.61 6.26
CA LEU A 155 -45.44 14.67 6.33
C LEU A 155 -46.69 14.30 5.54
N ILE A 156 -46.52 13.82 4.30
CA ILE A 156 -47.63 13.38 3.45
C ILE A 156 -48.39 12.23 4.14
N ALA A 157 -47.68 11.24 4.67
CA ALA A 157 -48.29 10.11 5.38
C ALA A 157 -49.09 10.54 6.63
N VAL A 158 -48.66 11.58 7.32
CA VAL A 158 -49.41 12.17 8.45
C VAL A 158 -50.68 12.84 7.95
N VAL A 159 -50.59 13.68 6.92
CA VAL A 159 -51.73 14.42 6.35
C VAL A 159 -52.83 13.46 5.87
N GLU A 160 -52.47 12.39 5.18
CA GLU A 160 -53.42 11.35 4.72
C GLU A 160 -54.16 10.65 5.87
N LYS A 161 -53.53 10.56 7.06
CA LYS A 161 -54.10 9.88 8.23
C LYS A 161 -54.78 10.82 9.23
N THR A 162 -54.79 12.12 8.98
CA THR A 162 -55.42 13.14 9.85
C THR A 162 -56.86 12.79 10.24
N ARG A 163 -57.71 12.36 9.31
CA ARG A 163 -59.10 11.96 9.60
C ARG A 163 -59.19 10.78 10.56
N SER A 164 -58.33 9.78 10.39
CA SER A 164 -58.28 8.62 11.27
C SER A 164 -57.79 9.01 12.66
N ILE A 165 -56.79 9.89 12.75
CA ILE A 165 -56.29 10.42 14.03
C ILE A 165 -57.40 11.18 14.77
N ALA A 166 -58.20 11.99 14.07
CA ALA A 166 -59.32 12.72 14.67
C ALA A 166 -60.35 11.77 15.30
N ILE A 167 -60.71 10.67 14.63
CA ILE A 167 -61.63 9.66 15.17
C ILE A 167 -61.04 9.01 16.43
N LEU A 168 -59.76 8.65 16.42
CA LEU A 168 -59.07 8.08 17.58
C LEU A 168 -59.03 9.05 18.78
N MET A 169 -58.88 10.34 18.53
CA MET A 169 -58.96 11.37 19.58
C MET A 169 -60.37 11.45 20.19
N THR A 170 -61.43 11.33 19.39
CA THR A 170 -62.82 11.33 19.90
C THR A 170 -63.15 10.12 20.78
N ILE A 171 -62.45 9.00 20.58
CA ILE A 171 -62.60 7.77 21.39
C ILE A 171 -61.75 7.86 22.68
N GLY A 172 -61.02 8.96 22.90
CA GLY A 172 -60.27 9.23 24.13
C GLY A 172 -58.76 8.96 24.03
N MET A 173 -58.20 8.78 22.82
CA MET A 173 -56.76 8.65 22.67
C MET A 173 -56.04 9.99 22.89
N THR A 174 -55.02 10.00 23.75
CA THR A 174 -54.21 11.20 24.00
C THR A 174 -53.25 11.50 22.84
N PRO A 175 -52.93 12.78 22.57
CA PRO A 175 -51.99 13.18 21.52
C PRO A 175 -50.61 12.52 21.62
N VAL A 176 -50.15 12.26 22.85
CA VAL A 176 -48.87 11.59 23.13
C VAL A 176 -48.86 10.15 22.60
N ARG A 177 -49.97 9.41 22.75
CA ARG A 177 -50.08 8.04 22.23
C ARG A 177 -50.06 8.02 20.70
N ILE A 178 -50.67 9.02 20.06
CA ILE A 178 -50.63 9.18 18.61
C ILE A 178 -49.20 9.44 18.14
N MET A 179 -48.45 10.32 18.81
CA MET A 179 -47.04 10.59 18.49
C MET A 179 -46.18 9.32 18.64
N MET A 180 -46.44 8.50 19.66
CA MET A 180 -45.73 7.23 19.87
C MET A 180 -45.95 6.26 18.70
N ILE A 181 -47.16 6.18 18.13
CA ILE A 181 -47.45 5.34 16.96
C ILE A 181 -46.63 5.80 15.75
N PHE A 182 -46.52 7.10 15.51
CA PHE A 182 -45.70 7.63 14.42
C PHE A 182 -44.21 7.38 14.64
N LEU A 183 -43.71 7.52 15.87
CA LEU A 183 -42.34 7.20 16.23
C LEU A 183 -42.01 5.72 16.00
N VAL A 184 -42.88 4.80 16.45
CA VAL A 184 -42.68 3.37 16.22
C VAL A 184 -42.69 3.07 14.72
N ARG A 185 -43.57 3.70 13.95
CA ARG A 185 -43.63 3.52 12.50
C ARG A 185 -42.37 4.02 11.80
N SER A 186 -41.85 5.19 12.17
CA SER A 186 -40.62 5.72 11.57
C SER A 186 -39.39 4.88 11.94
N ILE A 187 -39.28 4.43 13.20
CA ILE A 187 -38.22 3.51 13.63
C ILE A 187 -38.29 2.19 12.87
N THR A 188 -39.49 1.64 12.68
CA THR A 188 -39.67 0.37 11.94
C THR A 188 -39.23 0.50 10.49
N ILE A 189 -39.62 1.58 9.81
CA ILE A 189 -39.21 1.86 8.42
C ILE A 189 -37.70 2.10 8.36
N GLY A 190 -37.14 2.86 9.30
CA GLY A 190 -35.70 3.12 9.38
C GLY A 190 -34.88 1.85 9.64
N ALA A 191 -35.35 0.97 10.53
CA ALA A 191 -34.72 -0.30 10.84
C ALA A 191 -34.76 -1.25 9.63
N MET A 192 -35.92 -1.38 8.96
CA MET A 192 -36.04 -2.16 7.72
C MET A 192 -35.14 -1.61 6.61
N GLY A 193 -35.11 -0.28 6.43
CA GLY A 193 -34.24 0.37 5.45
C GLY A 193 -32.75 0.15 5.75
N SER A 194 -32.35 0.24 7.01
CA SER A 194 -30.97 -0.01 7.43
C SER A 194 -30.57 -1.48 7.23
N ALA A 195 -31.46 -2.42 7.57
CA ALA A 195 -31.23 -3.85 7.38
C ALA A 195 -31.12 -4.21 5.89
N LEU A 196 -32.01 -3.69 5.04
CA LEU A 196 -31.95 -3.88 3.59
C LEU A 196 -30.70 -3.23 2.98
N GLY A 197 -30.35 -2.01 3.41
CA GLY A 197 -29.15 -1.32 2.96
C GLY A 197 -27.86 -2.08 3.32
N ALA A 198 -27.77 -2.60 4.55
CA ALA A 198 -26.65 -3.43 4.97
C ALA A 198 -26.56 -4.74 4.19
N LEU A 199 -27.70 -5.39 3.91
CA LEU A 199 -27.75 -6.61 3.11
C LEU A 199 -27.29 -6.35 1.67
N VAL A 200 -27.76 -5.27 1.05
CA VAL A 200 -27.33 -4.87 -0.30
C VAL A 200 -25.84 -4.54 -0.34
N ALA A 201 -25.33 -3.79 0.65
CA ALA A 201 -23.90 -3.49 0.75
C ALA A 201 -23.05 -4.76 0.88
N LEU A 202 -23.46 -5.70 1.73
CA LEU A 202 -22.76 -6.97 1.92
C LEU A 202 -22.82 -7.84 0.66
N ALA A 203 -23.98 -7.91 0.00
CA ALA A 203 -24.14 -8.61 -1.27
C ALA A 203 -23.24 -8.01 -2.36
N PHE A 204 -23.09 -6.68 -2.38
CA PHE A 204 -22.20 -6.00 -3.31
C PHE A 204 -20.72 -6.31 -3.03
N VAL A 205 -20.30 -6.34 -1.77
CA VAL A 205 -18.94 -6.76 -1.40
C VAL A 205 -18.70 -8.22 -1.79
N TRP A 206 -19.65 -9.10 -1.54
CA TRP A 206 -19.55 -10.52 -1.86
C TRP A 206 -19.48 -10.77 -3.38
N ILE A 207 -20.30 -10.05 -4.17
CA ILE A 207 -20.27 -10.18 -5.64
C ILE A 207 -18.97 -9.62 -6.22
N GLN A 208 -18.46 -8.52 -5.67
CA GLN A 208 -17.18 -7.94 -6.09
C GLN A 208 -16.02 -8.89 -5.77
N SER A 209 -16.03 -9.51 -4.59
CA SER A 209 -15.02 -10.49 -4.18
C SER A 209 -15.05 -11.78 -5.01
N THR A 210 -16.22 -12.19 -5.50
CA THR A 210 -16.35 -13.46 -6.24
C THR A 210 -16.09 -13.28 -7.72
N TRP A 211 -16.58 -12.18 -8.33
CA TRP A 211 -16.58 -12.01 -9.78
C TRP A 211 -15.55 -10.98 -10.28
N HIS A 212 -14.87 -10.26 -9.38
CA HIS A 212 -13.86 -9.24 -9.73
C HIS A 212 -14.33 -8.33 -10.88
N LEU A 213 -15.57 -7.83 -10.77
CA LEU A 213 -16.30 -7.19 -11.88
C LEU A 213 -15.64 -5.87 -12.35
N ILE A 214 -14.95 -5.18 -11.44
CA ILE A 214 -14.14 -3.99 -11.74
C ILE A 214 -12.68 -4.44 -11.83
N ARG A 215 -12.27 -4.92 -13.00
CA ARG A 215 -10.85 -5.11 -13.30
C ARG A 215 -10.27 -3.73 -13.62
N LEU A 216 -9.37 -3.25 -12.77
CA LEU A 216 -8.60 -2.06 -13.08
C LEU A 216 -7.53 -2.48 -14.10
N ASP A 217 -7.38 -1.72 -15.17
CA ASP A 217 -6.29 -1.94 -16.11
C ASP A 217 -4.97 -1.75 -15.35
N GLY A 218 -4.22 -2.85 -15.19
CA GLY A 218 -2.96 -2.89 -14.46
C GLY A 218 -1.90 -1.98 -15.07
N ALA A 219 -2.09 -1.51 -16.31
CA ALA A 219 -1.23 -0.53 -16.95
C ALA A 219 -1.36 0.89 -16.36
N ILE A 220 -2.53 1.26 -15.82
CA ILE A 220 -2.79 2.62 -15.28
C ILE A 220 -2.78 2.62 -13.75
N TYR A 221 -3.26 1.54 -13.11
CA TYR A 221 -3.53 1.55 -11.67
C TYR A 221 -2.58 0.71 -10.81
N TYR A 222 -1.56 0.07 -11.39
CA TYR A 222 -0.53 -0.70 -10.66
C TYR A 222 -1.09 -1.76 -9.68
N VAL A 223 -2.37 -2.11 -9.79
CA VAL A 223 -3.04 -3.14 -8.96
C VAL A 223 -4.13 -3.77 -9.80
N SER A 224 -4.13 -5.10 -9.89
CA SER A 224 -5.10 -5.85 -10.72
C SER A 224 -6.48 -5.99 -10.07
N GLU A 225 -6.57 -5.78 -8.76
CA GLU A 225 -7.77 -5.94 -7.95
C GLU A 225 -7.77 -4.99 -6.76
N LEU A 226 -8.94 -4.44 -6.40
CA LEU A 226 -9.09 -3.67 -5.17
C LEU A 226 -9.30 -4.65 -4.01
N PRO A 227 -8.32 -4.87 -3.11
CA PRO A 227 -8.52 -5.72 -1.95
C PRO A 227 -9.52 -5.06 -1.00
N VAL A 228 -10.72 -5.61 -0.92
CA VAL A 228 -11.72 -5.17 0.04
C VAL A 228 -11.42 -5.84 1.37
N SER A 229 -10.82 -5.09 2.30
CA SER A 229 -10.60 -5.56 3.67
C SER A 229 -11.59 -4.89 4.62
N PHE A 230 -12.21 -5.69 5.48
CA PHE A 230 -13.03 -5.18 6.58
C PHE A 230 -12.11 -4.69 7.70
N SER A 231 -11.50 -3.52 7.50
CA SER A 231 -10.82 -2.83 8.60
C SER A 231 -11.83 -1.92 9.31
N PRO A 232 -12.07 -2.07 10.62
CA PRO A 232 -12.83 -1.07 11.37
C PRO A 232 -12.13 0.30 11.22
N PRO A 233 -12.89 1.39 11.09
CA PRO A 233 -12.29 2.71 10.94
C PRO A 233 -11.40 2.99 12.16
N PRO A 234 -10.18 3.53 11.96
CA PRO A 234 -9.35 3.94 13.08
C PRO A 234 -10.15 4.97 13.89
N SER A 235 -10.39 4.65 15.17
CA SER A 235 -11.05 5.56 16.09
C SER A 235 -10.24 6.85 16.14
N SER A 236 -10.80 7.93 15.61
CA SER A 236 -10.24 9.26 15.68
C SER A 236 -10.29 9.77 17.12
N SER A 237 -9.37 9.33 17.97
CA SER A 237 -9.07 10.00 19.23
C SER A 237 -8.00 11.07 18.97
N SER A 238 -8.49 12.28 18.72
CA SER A 238 -7.93 13.59 19.05
C SER A 238 -6.52 13.65 19.68
N GLY A 239 -5.66 14.50 19.09
CA GLY A 239 -4.46 15.01 19.73
C GLY A 239 -3.84 16.16 18.95
N HIS A 240 -4.44 17.36 19.05
CA HIS A 240 -3.80 18.63 18.69
C HIS A 240 -2.38 18.72 19.28
N GLN A 241 -1.37 18.90 18.44
CA GLN A 241 -0.09 19.50 18.85
C GLN A 241 0.34 20.57 17.85
N HIS A 242 -0.41 21.67 17.84
CA HIS A 242 0.12 22.98 17.45
C HIS A 242 0.94 23.53 18.62
N ARG A 243 2.26 23.72 18.47
CA ARG A 243 3.02 24.96 18.83
C ARG A 243 4.53 24.74 19.02
N THR A 244 5.29 25.43 18.15
CA THR A 244 6.42 26.34 18.43
C THR A 244 7.66 25.86 19.18
N MET A 245 8.82 25.97 18.51
CA MET A 245 9.98 26.85 18.84
C MET A 245 11.17 26.41 17.96
N HIS A 246 11.59 27.16 16.94
CA HIS A 246 12.52 28.32 16.99
C HIS A 246 13.72 28.17 17.93
N HIS A 247 14.91 28.34 17.34
CA HIS A 247 16.18 28.76 17.95
C HIS A 247 17.00 27.78 18.82
N CYS A 248 18.05 27.23 18.20
CA CYS A 248 19.46 27.33 18.66
C CYS A 248 20.33 27.17 17.40
N CYS A 249 20.81 28.26 16.81
CA CYS A 249 22.15 28.85 17.05
C CYS A 249 23.26 27.78 17.03
N ASP A 250 24.01 27.69 15.93
CA ASP A 250 25.19 28.50 15.59
C ASP A 250 26.44 28.18 16.43
N ARG A 251 27.53 27.93 15.67
CA ARG A 251 28.95 28.18 16.00
C ARG A 251 29.72 27.08 16.72
N ALA A 252 30.66 26.45 16.00
CA ALA A 252 32.10 26.66 16.22
C ALA A 252 32.94 25.91 15.17
N ASP A 253 33.89 26.66 14.62
CA ASP A 253 34.83 26.34 13.55
C ASP A 253 35.98 25.38 13.94
N ASP A 254 36.60 24.85 12.88
CA ASP A 254 38.04 24.59 12.65
C ASP A 254 38.85 23.62 13.54
N HIS A 255 39.28 22.50 12.95
CA HIS A 255 40.67 22.31 12.50
C HIS A 255 40.99 20.85 12.08
N GLY A 256 41.83 20.72 11.05
CA GLY A 256 42.99 19.82 11.13
C GLY A 256 42.88 18.46 10.44
N SER A 257 43.49 18.37 9.26
CA SER A 257 43.84 17.13 8.58
C SER A 257 44.66 16.18 9.47
N THR A 258 44.42 14.87 9.40
CA THR A 258 45.48 13.89 9.12
C THR A 258 44.92 12.49 8.86
N ASP A 259 45.50 11.91 7.84
CA ASP A 259 45.38 10.57 7.28
C ASP A 259 45.47 9.44 8.32
N THR A 260 44.56 8.46 8.22
CA THR A 260 44.74 7.03 8.60
C THR A 260 43.45 6.24 8.29
N SER A 261 43.00 6.30 7.04
CA SER A 261 41.87 5.50 6.53
C SER A 261 42.38 4.15 6.04
N GLY A 262 42.40 3.14 6.90
CA GLY A 262 42.80 1.79 6.47
C GLY A 262 42.77 0.71 7.55
N LYS A 263 42.77 1.10 8.83
CA LYS A 263 42.74 0.13 9.95
C LYS A 263 41.48 0.15 10.82
N ARG A 264 40.61 1.15 10.69
CA ARG A 264 39.37 1.24 11.49
C ARG A 264 38.14 0.57 10.85
N SER A 265 38.08 0.35 9.54
CA SER A 265 36.93 -0.33 8.89
C SER A 265 36.84 -1.82 9.24
N LYS A 266 37.99 -2.49 9.48
CA LYS A 266 38.03 -3.89 9.91
C LYS A 266 37.45 -4.14 11.30
N ILE A 267 37.38 -3.11 12.15
CA ILE A 267 36.84 -3.24 13.52
C ILE A 267 35.32 -2.98 13.51
N LEU A 268 34.82 -2.08 12.66
CA LEU A 268 33.38 -1.79 12.54
C LEU A 268 32.60 -2.90 11.80
N MET A 269 33.23 -3.59 10.84
CA MET A 269 32.56 -4.67 10.10
C MET A 269 32.45 -5.97 10.92
N LYS A 270 33.36 -6.19 11.89
CA LYS A 270 33.30 -7.34 12.82
C LYS A 270 32.43 -7.05 14.05
N SER A 271 32.41 -5.81 14.52
CA SER A 271 31.56 -5.39 15.64
C SER A 271 30.06 -5.36 15.30
N LEU A 272 29.70 -5.20 14.02
CA LEU A 272 28.29 -5.29 13.57
C LEU A 272 27.82 -6.74 13.34
N TYR A 273 28.72 -7.73 13.42
CA TYR A 273 28.38 -9.15 13.23
C TYR A 273 28.27 -9.90 14.56
N ASP A 274 29.07 -9.53 15.59
CA ASP A 274 29.04 -10.18 16.90
C ASP A 274 28.00 -9.60 17.90
N ASP A 275 27.37 -8.45 17.60
CA ASP A 275 26.44 -7.75 18.53
C ASP A 275 24.96 -7.78 18.08
N TYR A 276 24.63 -8.58 17.06
CA TYR A 276 23.29 -8.64 16.46
C TYR A 276 22.50 -9.93 16.79
N ASP A 277 22.70 -10.47 18.00
CA ASP A 277 21.92 -11.62 18.51
C ASP A 277 20.63 -11.21 19.25
N VAL A 278 20.17 -9.96 19.06
CA VAL A 278 18.91 -9.47 19.64
C VAL A 278 18.20 -8.55 18.64
N TYR A 279 17.31 -9.09 17.81
CA TYR A 279 16.00 -8.50 17.41
C TYR A 279 15.38 -9.35 16.29
N ASP A 280 14.54 -10.28 16.70
CA ASP A 280 13.91 -11.38 15.95
C ASP A 280 12.73 -10.94 15.03
N ASP A 281 12.72 -9.72 14.45
CA ASP A 281 11.51 -9.19 13.78
C ASP A 281 11.75 -8.44 12.44
N TYR A 282 12.90 -8.62 11.78
CA TYR A 282 13.17 -7.97 10.49
C TYR A 282 13.81 -8.92 9.47
N ASP A 283 13.10 -9.19 8.36
CA ASP A 283 13.63 -9.94 7.21
C ASP A 283 14.34 -8.98 6.25
N VAL A 284 15.67 -8.90 6.36
CA VAL A 284 16.51 -8.06 5.49
C VAL A 284 16.80 -8.83 4.21
N LYS A 285 16.29 -8.34 3.07
CA LYS A 285 16.54 -8.95 1.75
C LYS A 285 17.34 -8.02 0.86
N THR A 286 18.55 -8.42 0.48
CA THR A 286 19.36 -7.67 -0.48
C THR A 286 18.83 -7.92 -1.88
N VAL A 287 18.36 -6.87 -2.56
CA VAL A 287 17.91 -6.92 -3.95
C VAL A 287 18.77 -5.93 -4.72
N ILE A 288 19.53 -6.40 -5.71
CA ILE A 288 20.25 -5.52 -6.62
C ILE A 288 19.33 -5.20 -7.79
N THR A 289 18.94 -3.94 -7.90
CA THR A 289 18.26 -3.38 -9.08
C THR A 289 19.29 -2.64 -9.93
N SER A 290 19.44 -3.02 -11.21
CA SER A 290 20.19 -2.25 -12.22
C SER A 290 19.26 -1.36 -13.03
#